data_AF-A0A8H3DIS5-F1
#
_entry.id   AF-A0A8H3DIS5-F1
#
_cell.length_a   1.000
_cell.length_b   1.000
_cell.length_c   1.000
_cell.angle_alpha   90.00
_cell.angle_beta   90.00
_cell.angle_gamma   90.00
#
_symmetry.space_group_name_H-M   'P 1'
#
loop_
_entity.id
_entity.type
_entity.pdbx_description
1 polymer ?
#
loop_
_entity_poly.entity_id
_entity_poly.type
_entity_poly.pdbx_seq_one_letter_code
_entity_poly.pdbx_strand_id
1 'polypeptide(L)'
;MTSILCRPEDIAYAEIYPPISVARVGDSNDFFIGPEVPGVEAIPDGGFKDNQQKIKKQAARFRVYAFDKDSKPIGELHNAQYDLKWTVHVASKKAAWVHFRGANDSEGWQLRNGVVQGWLIIDSGERVIEGANVKDVFLDGVFGKDSDKIPHTEVRLGELRTDEQGRLLVLPSDGHSFSVDGKEEIDGFDNDRWVDNMSDGTVHVAVKPKSKPHDIPVKNRATIITAPPRFASGTHAATTLYELIEDIYERPRRKEAGYDVGIVDYYRDIHPLFKRIYLLSWTNKTALEGHGPDSISRFSGPKLSDPKEGNGTRVARFKKIRAPEPNKHQEGPTDGKMPELFGAA
;
A
#
# COMPACT_ATOMS: atom_id res chain seq x y z
N MET A 1 -23.78 -21.17 4.00
CA MET A 1 -22.61 -21.90 3.48
C MET A 1 -21.82 -22.37 4.69
N THR A 2 -21.79 -23.67 4.93
CA THR A 2 -20.97 -24.29 5.98
C THR A 2 -19.52 -23.93 5.67
N SER A 3 -18.85 -23.18 6.55
CA SER A 3 -17.43 -22.91 6.37
C SER A 3 -16.70 -24.25 6.31
N ILE A 4 -15.81 -24.41 5.35
CA ILE A 4 -14.86 -25.51 5.37
C ILE A 4 -14.02 -25.27 6.62
N LEU A 5 -14.32 -26.01 7.68
CA LEU A 5 -13.59 -25.94 8.94
C LEU A 5 -12.16 -26.41 8.64
N CYS A 6 -11.19 -25.50 8.65
CA CYS A 6 -9.78 -25.88 8.57
C CYS A 6 -9.47 -26.68 9.83
N ARG A 7 -9.26 -27.99 9.73
CA ARG A 7 -8.96 -28.82 10.90
C ARG A 7 -7.49 -28.68 11.27
N PRO A 8 -7.14 -28.55 12.56
CA PRO A 8 -5.74 -28.31 12.95
C PRO A 8 -4.75 -29.37 12.44
N GLU A 9 -5.17 -30.64 12.31
CA GLU A 9 -4.34 -31.73 11.78
C GLU A 9 -3.99 -31.63 10.30
N ASP A 10 -4.75 -30.86 9.52
CA ASP A 10 -4.50 -30.69 8.08
C ASP A 10 -3.52 -29.53 7.82
N ILE A 11 -3.25 -28.70 8.84
CA ILE A 11 -2.48 -27.45 8.71
C ILE A 11 -1.00 -27.73 8.95
N ALA A 12 -0.17 -27.47 7.95
CA ALA A 12 1.28 -27.47 8.10
C ALA A 12 1.80 -26.13 8.63
N TYR A 13 1.23 -25.02 8.14
CA TYR A 13 1.56 -23.67 8.59
C TYR A 13 0.45 -22.67 8.21
N ALA A 14 0.56 -21.45 8.72
CA ALA A 14 -0.30 -20.33 8.37
C ALA A 14 0.50 -19.11 7.92
N GLU A 15 -0.16 -18.21 7.18
CA GLU A 15 0.40 -16.93 6.73
C GLU A 15 -0.62 -15.80 6.86
N ILE A 16 -0.10 -14.58 7.04
CA ILE A 16 -0.91 -13.35 7.15
C ILE A 16 -1.13 -12.80 5.74
N TYR A 17 -2.37 -12.47 5.40
CA TYR A 17 -2.71 -11.79 4.15
C TYR A 17 -3.54 -10.51 4.39
N PRO A 18 -3.25 -9.43 3.64
CA PRO A 18 -2.15 -9.32 2.68
C PRO A 18 -0.78 -9.19 3.40
N PRO A 19 0.34 -9.61 2.79
CA PRO A 19 1.67 -9.45 3.37
C PRO A 19 2.09 -7.99 3.56
N ILE A 20 1.56 -7.08 2.72
CA ILE A 20 1.71 -5.64 2.88
C ILE A 20 0.32 -5.02 2.70
N SER A 21 -0.12 -4.21 3.65
CA SER A 21 -1.39 -3.48 3.56
C SER A 21 -1.19 -1.98 3.73
N VAL A 22 -2.16 -1.21 3.23
CA VAL A 22 -2.13 0.25 3.29
C VAL A 22 -3.40 0.77 3.96
N ALA A 23 -3.22 1.41 5.11
CA ALA A 23 -4.24 2.22 5.77
C ALA A 23 -4.11 3.68 5.31
N ARG A 24 -5.21 4.44 5.28
CA ARG A 24 -5.19 5.87 4.91
C ARG A 24 -5.87 6.75 5.94
N VAL A 25 -5.17 7.78 6.38
CA VAL A 25 -5.68 8.72 7.39
C VAL A 25 -6.96 9.42 6.91
N GLY A 26 -7.73 9.91 7.88
CA GLY A 26 -8.94 10.69 7.66
C GLY A 26 -9.41 11.29 8.98
N ASP A 27 -9.95 12.50 8.94
CA ASP A 27 -10.33 13.28 10.12
C ASP A 27 -11.72 12.93 10.70
N SER A 28 -12.44 12.00 10.07
CA SER A 28 -13.70 11.44 10.60
C SER A 28 -13.46 10.36 11.66
N ASN A 29 -14.43 10.17 12.56
CA ASN A 29 -14.48 8.99 13.44
C ASN A 29 -14.95 7.73 12.72
N ASP A 30 -15.58 7.88 11.54
CA ASP A 30 -16.00 6.78 10.69
C ASP A 30 -14.83 6.24 9.87
N PHE A 31 -14.94 4.96 9.48
CA PHE A 31 -13.96 4.30 8.65
C PHE A 31 -14.63 3.32 7.68
N PHE A 32 -13.86 2.86 6.70
CA PHE A 32 -14.22 1.75 5.82
C PHE A 32 -13.02 0.84 5.62
N ILE A 33 -13.27 -0.40 5.21
CA ILE A 33 -12.20 -1.37 4.92
C ILE A 33 -11.66 -1.07 3.52
N GLY A 34 -10.34 -0.95 3.42
CA GLY A 34 -9.66 -0.73 2.15
C GLY A 34 -9.79 -1.90 1.16
N PRO A 35 -9.30 -1.73 -0.07
CA PRO A 35 -9.38 -2.77 -1.09
C PRO A 35 -8.57 -4.01 -0.69
N GLU A 36 -9.20 -5.19 -0.74
CA GLU A 36 -8.57 -6.48 -0.42
C GLU A 36 -8.15 -7.27 -1.66
N VAL A 37 -8.52 -6.80 -2.85
CA VAL A 37 -8.23 -7.44 -4.13
C VAL A 37 -7.57 -6.41 -5.07
N PRO A 38 -6.40 -6.72 -5.67
CA PRO A 38 -5.77 -5.86 -6.65
C PRO A 38 -6.74 -5.45 -7.77
N GLY A 39 -6.80 -4.16 -8.08
CA GLY A 39 -7.65 -3.62 -9.14
C GLY A 39 -9.14 -3.48 -8.80
N VAL A 40 -9.57 -3.87 -7.58
CA VAL A 40 -10.92 -3.64 -7.08
C VAL A 40 -10.87 -2.50 -6.07
N GLU A 41 -11.63 -1.43 -6.32
CA GLU A 41 -11.73 -0.30 -5.41
C GLU A 41 -12.70 -0.59 -4.27
N ALA A 42 -12.39 -0.10 -3.06
CA ALA A 42 -13.32 -0.08 -1.95
C ALA A 42 -14.12 1.23 -2.00
N ILE A 43 -15.41 1.13 -2.27
CA ILE A 43 -16.34 2.27 -2.25
C ILE A 43 -17.19 2.15 -0.99
N PRO A 44 -16.99 3.03 0.02
CA PRO A 44 -17.77 2.98 1.25
C PRO A 44 -19.22 3.40 1.02
N ASP A 45 -20.13 2.72 1.72
CA ASP A 45 -21.53 3.12 1.79
C ASP A 45 -21.66 4.56 2.31
N GLY A 46 -22.51 5.35 1.68
CA GLY A 46 -22.66 6.78 1.97
C GLY A 46 -21.47 7.65 1.54
N GLY A 47 -20.50 7.10 0.80
CA GLY A 47 -19.36 7.84 0.25
C GLY A 47 -18.17 7.99 1.22
N PHE A 48 -17.11 8.64 0.73
CA PHE A 48 -15.80 8.74 1.42
C PHE A 48 -15.76 9.76 2.56
N LYS A 49 -16.85 10.51 2.76
CA LYS A 49 -16.97 11.51 3.82
C LYS A 49 -18.16 11.20 4.72
N ASP A 50 -18.10 11.63 5.95
CA ASP A 50 -19.24 11.59 6.86
C ASP A 50 -20.22 12.77 6.63
N ASN A 51 -21.26 12.85 7.46
CA ASN A 51 -22.26 13.91 7.39
C ASN A 51 -21.71 15.32 7.72
N GLN A 52 -20.52 15.42 8.32
CA GLN A 52 -19.81 16.66 8.62
C GLN A 52 -18.75 17.00 7.56
N GLN A 53 -18.72 16.27 6.44
CA GLN A 53 -17.73 16.42 5.37
C GLN A 53 -16.29 16.05 5.75
N LYS A 54 -16.11 15.36 6.88
CA LYS A 54 -14.80 14.81 7.28
C LYS A 54 -14.52 13.53 6.52
N ILE A 55 -13.25 13.29 6.21
CA ILE A 55 -12.79 12.14 5.44
C ILE A 55 -12.82 10.90 6.31
N LYS A 56 -13.50 9.85 5.85
CA LYS A 56 -13.49 8.53 6.50
C LYS A 56 -12.09 7.91 6.42
N LYS A 57 -11.63 7.30 7.50
CA LYS A 57 -10.37 6.54 7.52
C LYS A 57 -10.50 5.30 6.64
N GLN A 58 -9.44 4.92 5.94
CA GLN A 58 -9.34 3.61 5.27
C GLN A 58 -8.57 2.66 6.20
N ALA A 59 -9.26 1.67 6.75
CA ALA A 59 -8.66 0.63 7.59
C ALA A 59 -8.04 -0.48 6.73
N ALA A 60 -6.89 -1.00 7.17
CA ALA A 60 -6.29 -2.20 6.61
C ALA A 60 -6.81 -3.44 7.37
N ARG A 61 -7.38 -4.41 6.66
CA ARG A 61 -7.79 -5.69 7.23
C ARG A 61 -6.75 -6.78 6.95
N PHE A 62 -6.35 -7.50 7.98
CA PHE A 62 -5.45 -8.65 7.90
C PHE A 62 -6.17 -9.93 8.31
N ARG A 63 -5.84 -11.00 7.59
CA ARG A 63 -6.44 -12.34 7.67
C ARG A 63 -5.34 -13.36 7.88
N VAL A 64 -5.69 -14.53 8.37
CA VAL A 64 -4.78 -15.66 8.50
C VAL A 64 -5.27 -16.79 7.61
N TYR A 65 -4.43 -17.28 6.69
CA TYR A 65 -4.74 -18.42 5.84
C TYR A 65 -3.85 -19.61 6.20
N ALA A 66 -4.46 -20.79 6.27
CA ALA A 66 -3.77 -22.05 6.51
C ALA A 66 -3.36 -22.73 5.20
N PHE A 67 -2.25 -23.44 5.26
CA PHE A 67 -1.67 -24.18 4.15
C PHE A 67 -1.32 -25.61 4.58
N ASP A 68 -1.48 -26.55 3.65
CA ASP A 68 -1.06 -27.93 3.86
C ASP A 68 0.45 -28.10 3.62
N LYS A 69 0.95 -29.32 3.76
CA LYS A 69 2.36 -29.67 3.54
C LYS A 69 2.83 -29.42 2.12
N ASP A 70 1.92 -29.39 1.16
CA ASP A 70 2.19 -29.15 -0.27
C ASP A 70 2.04 -27.66 -0.61
N SER A 71 1.92 -26.79 0.41
CA SER A 71 1.72 -25.34 0.29
C SER A 71 0.45 -24.94 -0.46
N LYS A 72 -0.57 -25.80 -0.45
CA LYS A 72 -1.89 -25.47 -0.99
C LYS A 72 -2.72 -24.76 0.09
N PRO A 73 -3.41 -23.65 -0.24
CA PRO A 73 -4.29 -22.99 0.71
C PRO A 73 -5.48 -23.88 1.07
N ILE A 74 -5.70 -24.07 2.36
CA ILE A 74 -6.80 -24.89 2.92
C ILE A 74 -8.01 -24.01 3.26
N GLY A 75 -7.76 -22.79 3.73
CA GLY A 75 -8.81 -21.83 4.06
C GLY A 75 -8.36 -20.77 5.06
N GLU A 76 -9.28 -19.89 5.43
CA GLU A 76 -9.05 -18.82 6.40
C GLU A 76 -9.27 -19.34 7.84
N LEU A 77 -8.41 -18.93 8.76
CA LEU A 77 -8.51 -19.24 10.19
C LEU A 77 -9.28 -18.12 10.89
N HIS A 78 -10.29 -18.48 11.68
CA HIS A 78 -11.16 -17.53 12.41
C HIS A 78 -11.16 -17.78 13.91
N ASN A 79 -11.52 -16.74 14.66
CA ASN A 79 -11.62 -16.75 16.12
C ASN A 79 -12.58 -17.82 16.68
N ALA A 80 -13.50 -18.35 15.86
CA ALA A 80 -14.41 -19.42 16.28
C ALA A 80 -13.67 -20.71 16.66
N GLN A 81 -12.56 -21.03 15.97
CA GLN A 81 -11.82 -22.28 16.15
C GLN A 81 -10.37 -22.08 16.61
N TYR A 82 -9.83 -20.87 16.41
CA TYR A 82 -8.44 -20.54 16.68
C TYR A 82 -8.38 -19.26 17.50
N ASP A 83 -7.55 -19.22 18.53
CA ASP A 83 -7.17 -17.96 19.15
C ASP A 83 -6.17 -17.26 18.24
N LEU A 84 -6.54 -16.06 17.77
CA LEU A 84 -5.72 -15.20 16.91
C LEU A 84 -5.23 -14.03 17.75
N LYS A 85 -3.98 -14.11 18.21
CA LYS A 85 -3.35 -13.06 19.00
C LYS A 85 -2.45 -12.23 18.11
N TRP A 86 -2.92 -11.04 17.76
CA TRP A 86 -2.21 -10.12 16.89
C TRP A 86 -1.26 -9.23 17.68
N THR A 87 -0.06 -9.03 17.16
CA THR A 87 0.91 -8.05 17.65
C THR A 87 1.25 -7.08 16.53
N VAL A 88 1.10 -5.79 16.78
CA VAL A 88 1.42 -4.72 15.83
C VAL A 88 2.42 -3.76 16.46
N HIS A 89 3.43 -3.36 15.71
CA HIS A 89 4.43 -2.38 16.11
C HIS A 89 4.67 -1.42 14.98
N VAL A 90 4.32 -0.14 15.19
CA VAL A 90 4.50 0.92 14.20
C VAL A 90 5.37 2.05 14.75
N ALA A 91 6.07 2.73 13.84
CA ALA A 91 6.83 3.92 14.19
C ALA A 91 6.79 4.96 13.06
N SER A 92 7.00 6.23 13.44
CA SER A 92 7.33 7.31 12.51
C SER A 92 8.78 7.73 12.72
N LYS A 93 9.61 7.55 11.69
CA LYS A 93 11.03 7.93 11.73
C LYS A 93 11.34 9.18 10.92
N LYS A 94 10.32 9.84 10.35
CA LYS A 94 10.48 10.95 9.39
C LYS A 94 11.34 12.10 9.93
N ALA A 95 11.16 12.48 11.20
CA ALA A 95 11.91 13.57 11.81
C ALA A 95 13.37 13.20 12.15
N ALA A 96 13.65 11.91 12.33
CA ALA A 96 14.99 11.36 12.59
C ALA A 96 15.73 10.95 11.29
N TRP A 97 15.14 11.20 10.12
CA TRP A 97 15.67 10.78 8.83
C TRP A 97 16.42 11.89 8.09
N VAL A 98 16.94 11.56 6.91
CA VAL A 98 17.64 12.50 6.03
C VAL A 98 16.66 13.34 5.21
N HIS A 99 17.14 14.46 4.67
CA HIS A 99 16.44 15.32 3.75
C HIS A 99 16.07 14.57 2.46
N PHE A 100 14.93 14.89 1.87
CA PHE A 100 14.52 14.29 0.60
C PHE A 100 15.11 15.08 -0.58
N ARG A 101 15.90 14.41 -1.42
CA ARG A 101 16.56 15.00 -2.61
C ARG A 101 16.19 14.33 -3.94
N GLY A 102 15.19 13.45 -3.93
CA GLY A 102 14.74 12.74 -5.13
C GLY A 102 15.76 11.72 -5.65
N ALA A 103 15.69 11.39 -6.95
CA ALA A 103 16.52 10.34 -7.56
C ALA A 103 17.97 10.76 -7.87
N ASN A 104 18.28 12.06 -7.77
CA ASN A 104 19.61 12.61 -8.03
C ASN A 104 20.40 12.83 -6.72
N ASP A 105 20.24 11.92 -5.77
CA ASP A 105 20.89 11.98 -4.46
C ASP A 105 22.40 11.67 -4.61
N SER A 106 23.15 12.64 -5.13
CA SER A 106 24.60 12.56 -5.36
C SER A 106 25.42 13.35 -4.33
N GLU A 107 24.76 14.09 -3.45
CA GLU A 107 25.39 14.89 -2.39
C GLU A 107 25.12 14.26 -1.02
N GLY A 108 26.07 14.40 -0.09
CA GLY A 108 26.03 13.71 1.19
C GLY A 108 24.74 13.92 1.99
N TRP A 109 24.36 12.90 2.75
CA TRP A 109 23.14 12.86 3.57
C TRP A 109 23.04 14.04 4.54
N GLN A 110 22.09 14.95 4.31
CA GLN A 110 21.72 16.00 5.26
C GLN A 110 20.64 15.46 6.21
N LEU A 111 20.87 15.53 7.52
CA LEU A 111 19.90 15.08 8.52
C LEU A 111 18.80 16.12 8.72
N ARG A 112 17.55 15.68 8.78
CA ARG A 112 16.46 16.49 9.33
C ARG A 112 16.74 16.77 10.80
N ASN A 113 16.32 17.93 11.29
CA ASN A 113 16.59 18.43 12.63
C ASN A 113 18.10 18.55 12.97
N GLY A 114 18.98 18.39 11.97
CA GLY A 114 20.44 18.43 12.12
C GLY A 114 21.05 17.30 12.97
N VAL A 115 20.25 16.36 13.49
CA VAL A 115 20.70 15.28 14.40
C VAL A 115 19.89 14.01 14.23
N VAL A 116 20.52 12.83 14.37
CA VAL A 116 19.79 11.55 14.54
C VAL A 116 19.73 11.24 16.03
N GLN A 117 18.55 11.29 16.60
CA GLN A 117 18.32 11.03 18.01
C GLN A 117 17.05 10.22 18.21
N GLY A 118 17.06 9.27 19.16
CA GLY A 118 15.92 8.39 19.42
C GLY A 118 14.63 9.15 19.78
N TRP A 119 14.77 10.31 20.43
CA TRP A 119 13.65 11.18 20.81
C TRP A 119 12.96 11.88 19.64
N LEU A 120 13.49 11.78 18.41
CA LEU A 120 12.82 12.23 17.19
C LEU A 120 11.94 11.13 16.56
N ILE A 121 12.00 9.90 17.08
CA ILE A 121 11.21 8.77 16.59
C ILE A 121 9.96 8.63 17.44
N ILE A 122 8.80 8.57 16.79
CA ILE A 122 7.53 8.26 17.45
C ILE A 122 7.35 6.76 17.33
N ASP A 123 7.49 6.05 18.44
CA ASP A 123 7.42 4.58 18.48
C ASP A 123 6.24 4.15 19.35
N SER A 124 5.32 3.35 18.80
CA SER A 124 4.17 2.83 19.57
C SER A 124 4.53 1.74 20.56
N GLY A 125 5.72 1.14 20.41
CA GLY A 125 6.03 -0.19 20.93
C GLY A 125 5.14 -1.28 20.33
N GLU A 126 5.31 -2.51 20.80
CA GLU A 126 4.40 -3.61 20.46
C GLU A 126 3.06 -3.44 21.17
N ARG A 127 1.97 -3.49 20.41
CA ARG A 127 0.59 -3.52 20.91
C ARG A 127 -0.06 -4.84 20.52
N VAL A 128 -0.83 -5.39 21.44
CA VAL A 128 -1.42 -6.73 21.32
C VAL A 128 -2.95 -6.62 21.34
N ILE A 129 -3.61 -7.36 20.47
CA ILE A 129 -5.07 -7.47 20.42
C ILE A 129 -5.48 -8.91 20.07
N GLU A 130 -6.53 -9.41 20.74
CA GLU A 130 -7.05 -10.77 20.54
C GLU A 130 -8.56 -10.80 20.80
N GLY A 131 -9.25 -11.80 20.24
CA GLY A 131 -10.70 -11.95 20.37
C GLY A 131 -11.50 -11.32 19.22
N ALA A 132 -12.83 -11.40 19.31
CA ALA A 132 -13.75 -10.87 18.29
C ALA A 132 -14.37 -9.54 18.73
N ASN A 133 -14.54 -8.61 17.79
CA ASN A 133 -15.14 -7.28 18.02
C ASN A 133 -14.42 -6.45 19.11
N VAL A 134 -13.10 -6.62 19.27
CA VAL A 134 -12.31 -5.85 20.22
C VAL A 134 -11.91 -4.51 19.60
N LYS A 135 -11.86 -3.46 20.41
CA LYS A 135 -11.56 -2.08 20.01
C LYS A 135 -10.75 -1.36 21.09
N ASP A 136 -10.42 -0.09 20.84
CA ASP A 136 -9.78 0.80 21.81
C ASP A 136 -8.35 0.37 22.22
N VAL A 137 -7.62 -0.30 21.32
CA VAL A 137 -6.18 -0.59 21.50
C VAL A 137 -5.37 0.41 20.67
N PHE A 138 -4.83 1.44 21.32
CA PHE A 138 -4.17 2.55 20.63
C PHE A 138 -2.68 2.33 20.37
N LEU A 139 -2.23 2.78 19.20
CA LEU A 139 -0.82 2.80 18.78
C LEU A 139 -0.21 4.16 19.14
N ASP A 140 -0.09 4.46 20.43
CA ASP A 140 0.45 5.72 20.93
C ASP A 140 1.97 5.67 21.12
N GLY A 141 2.66 6.70 20.65
CA GLY A 141 4.08 6.96 20.88
C GLY A 141 4.32 8.39 21.37
N VAL A 142 5.59 8.74 21.57
CA VAL A 142 6.00 10.06 22.07
C VAL A 142 7.09 10.65 21.19
N PHE A 143 6.87 11.87 20.72
CA PHE A 143 7.91 12.72 20.16
C PHE A 143 8.57 13.54 21.29
N GLY A 144 9.89 13.67 21.28
CA GLY A 144 10.64 14.36 22.34
C GLY A 144 10.80 13.57 23.63
N LYS A 145 10.63 12.24 23.58
CA LYS A 145 10.80 11.37 24.75
C LYS A 145 12.20 11.55 25.37
N ASP A 146 12.28 11.91 26.65
CA ASP A 146 13.54 12.11 27.37
C ASP A 146 14.45 13.23 26.79
N SER A 147 13.89 14.18 26.04
CA SER A 147 14.62 15.31 25.47
C SER A 147 14.46 16.59 26.29
N ASP A 148 15.57 17.25 26.60
CA ASP A 148 15.56 18.62 27.18
C ASP A 148 15.46 19.71 26.08
N LYS A 149 15.47 19.32 24.80
CA LYS A 149 15.56 20.25 23.66
C LYS A 149 14.24 20.50 22.94
N ILE A 150 13.29 19.58 23.05
CA ILE A 150 11.97 19.67 22.43
C ILE A 150 10.92 19.16 23.42
N PRO A 151 9.68 19.65 23.35
CA PRO A 151 8.65 19.24 24.30
C PRO A 151 8.26 17.77 24.12
N HIS A 152 7.95 17.14 25.25
CA HIS A 152 7.32 15.83 25.28
C HIS A 152 5.92 15.93 24.68
N THR A 153 5.69 15.24 23.55
CA THR A 153 4.44 15.33 22.81
C THR A 153 3.90 13.93 22.53
N GLU A 154 2.72 13.62 23.07
CA GLU A 154 2.01 12.38 22.78
C GLU A 154 1.46 12.40 21.36
N VAL A 155 1.66 11.30 20.63
CA VAL A 155 1.21 11.17 19.24
C VAL A 155 0.56 9.80 19.04
N ARG A 156 -0.71 9.83 18.66
CA ARG A 156 -1.48 8.66 18.20
C ARG A 156 -1.09 8.31 16.78
N LEU A 157 -0.50 7.14 16.55
CA LEU A 157 -0.19 6.63 15.20
C LEU A 157 -1.32 5.79 14.59
N GLY A 158 -2.27 5.33 15.41
CA GLY A 158 -3.44 4.58 14.96
C GLY A 158 -4.17 3.83 16.07
N GLU A 159 -5.05 2.92 15.68
CA GLU A 159 -5.86 2.08 16.57
C GLU A 159 -5.96 0.65 15.98
N LEU A 160 -5.88 -0.36 16.84
CA LEU A 160 -6.18 -1.74 16.48
C LEU A 160 -7.61 -2.10 16.87
N ARG A 161 -8.29 -2.81 15.97
CA ARG A 161 -9.56 -3.48 16.25
C ARG A 161 -9.55 -4.91 15.74
N THR A 162 -10.49 -5.72 16.18
CA THR A 162 -10.81 -6.99 15.53
C THR A 162 -12.25 -7.01 15.04
N ASP A 163 -12.49 -7.67 13.91
CA ASP A 163 -13.85 -7.92 13.43
C ASP A 163 -14.51 -9.11 14.15
N GLU A 164 -15.71 -9.49 13.74
CA GLU A 164 -16.48 -10.58 14.35
C GLU A 164 -15.83 -11.96 14.16
N GLN A 165 -14.91 -12.09 13.20
CA GLN A 165 -14.15 -13.31 12.91
C GLN A 165 -12.74 -13.28 13.54
N GLY A 166 -12.40 -12.21 14.28
CA GLY A 166 -11.09 -11.99 14.88
C GLY A 166 -10.00 -11.59 13.88
N ARG A 167 -10.39 -11.11 12.69
CA ARG A 167 -9.44 -10.50 11.75
C ARG A 167 -8.97 -9.18 12.32
N LEU A 168 -7.70 -8.87 12.14
CA LEU A 168 -7.14 -7.59 12.58
C LEU A 168 -7.59 -6.47 11.63
N LEU A 169 -8.03 -5.36 12.20
CA LEU A 169 -8.18 -4.08 11.54
C LEU A 169 -7.14 -3.11 12.11
N VAL A 170 -6.28 -2.58 11.25
CA VAL A 170 -5.40 -1.46 11.62
C VAL A 170 -6.00 -0.18 11.06
N LEU A 171 -6.49 0.67 11.96
CA LEU A 171 -6.99 1.99 11.64
C LEU A 171 -5.83 2.99 11.78
N PRO A 172 -5.63 3.87 10.78
CA PRO A 172 -4.62 4.93 10.88
C PRO A 172 -5.14 6.05 11.80
N SER A 173 -4.25 6.98 12.13
CA SER A 173 -4.63 8.20 12.85
C SER A 173 -5.45 9.18 11.98
N ASP A 174 -5.68 10.39 12.48
CA ASP A 174 -6.54 11.39 11.86
C ASP A 174 -5.87 12.25 10.77
N GLY A 175 -4.55 12.11 10.57
CA GLY A 175 -3.79 12.89 9.60
C GLY A 175 -3.31 14.25 10.12
N HIS A 176 -3.40 14.50 11.42
CA HIS A 176 -2.88 15.71 12.05
C HIS A 176 -1.35 15.84 11.90
N SER A 177 -0.93 17.04 11.52
CA SER A 177 0.47 17.46 11.42
C SER A 177 0.64 18.82 12.08
N PHE A 178 1.75 19.01 12.80
CA PHE A 178 1.99 20.23 13.57
C PHE A 178 3.49 20.44 13.82
N SER A 179 3.87 21.68 14.15
CA SER A 179 5.19 22.01 14.68
C SER A 179 5.18 21.99 16.20
N VAL A 180 6.18 21.36 16.83
CA VAL A 180 6.32 21.38 18.31
C VAL A 180 6.76 22.74 18.86
N ASP A 181 7.24 23.63 18.00
CA ASP A 181 7.70 24.98 18.36
C ASP A 181 6.67 26.06 17.92
N GLY A 182 5.49 25.65 17.45
CA GLY A 182 4.45 26.57 16.98
C GLY A 182 4.76 27.28 15.65
N LYS A 183 5.71 26.76 14.85
CA LYS A 183 5.97 27.29 13.50
C LYS A 183 4.82 26.93 12.57
N GLU A 184 4.35 27.91 11.80
CA GLU A 184 3.29 27.71 10.80
C GLU A 184 3.82 27.47 9.39
N GLU A 185 5.03 27.95 9.08
CA GLU A 185 5.61 27.82 7.76
C GLU A 185 6.16 26.40 7.52
N ILE A 186 5.81 25.86 6.35
CA ILE A 186 6.35 24.62 5.78
C ILE A 186 7.00 24.93 4.43
N ASP A 187 8.16 24.32 4.16
CA ASP A 187 8.85 24.39 2.88
C ASP A 187 9.10 22.97 2.34
N GLY A 188 8.40 22.64 1.26
CA GLY A 188 8.57 21.36 0.55
C GLY A 188 8.47 20.14 1.46
N PHE A 189 9.50 19.28 1.42
CA PHE A 189 9.49 17.96 2.06
C PHE A 189 10.12 17.92 3.45
N ASP A 190 11.02 18.85 3.77
CA ASP A 190 11.92 18.78 4.92
C ASP A 190 11.66 19.94 5.88
N ASN A 191 10.97 19.63 6.98
CA ASN A 191 10.53 20.64 7.93
C ASN A 191 11.02 20.25 9.34
N ASP A 192 11.99 21.00 9.86
CA ASP A 192 12.53 20.78 11.19
C ASP A 192 11.45 21.02 12.25
N ARG A 193 11.45 20.18 13.29
CA ARG A 193 10.53 20.24 14.43
C ARG A 193 9.05 20.05 14.05
N TRP A 194 8.78 19.53 12.85
CA TRP A 194 7.45 19.10 12.44
C TRP A 194 7.24 17.62 12.71
N VAL A 195 6.00 17.32 13.09
CA VAL A 195 5.50 16.00 13.40
C VAL A 195 4.26 15.75 12.55
N ASP A 196 4.16 14.55 12.00
CA ASP A 196 2.91 13.99 11.49
C ASP A 196 2.65 12.63 12.13
N ASN A 197 1.41 12.18 12.04
CA ASN A 197 0.98 10.91 12.62
C ASN A 197 0.91 9.76 11.59
N MET A 198 1.73 9.84 10.54
CA MET A 198 1.94 8.70 9.64
C MET A 198 3.01 7.79 10.23
N SER A 199 2.82 6.49 10.06
CA SER A 199 3.72 5.43 10.45
C SER A 199 3.70 4.26 9.48
N ASP A 200 4.70 3.39 9.64
CA ASP A 200 4.75 2.06 9.07
C ASP A 200 5.30 1.08 10.11
N GLY A 201 5.13 -0.22 9.88
CA GLY A 201 5.61 -1.20 10.82
C GLY A 201 5.19 -2.63 10.54
N THR A 202 5.35 -3.48 11.56
CA THR A 202 5.16 -4.93 11.42
C THR A 202 3.87 -5.40 12.07
N VAL A 203 3.31 -6.45 11.47
CA VAL A 203 2.13 -7.18 11.95
C VAL A 203 2.51 -8.64 12.09
N HIS A 204 2.25 -9.20 13.27
CA HIS A 204 2.47 -10.60 13.61
C HIS A 204 1.19 -11.20 14.20
N VAL A 205 1.06 -12.51 14.11
CA VAL A 205 -0.04 -13.26 14.73
C VAL A 205 0.50 -14.56 15.32
N ALA A 206 0.11 -14.85 16.56
CA ALA A 206 0.20 -16.18 17.13
C ALA A 206 -1.15 -16.88 16.96
N VAL A 207 -1.12 -18.12 16.48
CA VAL A 207 -2.32 -18.90 16.12
C VAL A 207 -2.37 -20.16 16.96
N LYS A 208 -3.39 -20.28 17.80
CA LYS A 208 -3.57 -21.46 18.66
C LYS A 208 -4.93 -22.11 18.41
N PRO A 209 -5.00 -23.40 18.05
CA PRO A 209 -6.26 -24.11 17.95
C PRO A 209 -6.94 -24.20 19.32
N LYS A 210 -8.25 -23.93 19.41
CA LYS A 210 -9.01 -24.08 20.67
C LYS A 210 -9.13 -25.54 21.11
N SER A 211 -9.04 -26.48 20.17
CA SER A 211 -9.18 -27.91 20.42
C SER A 211 -7.90 -28.63 20.81
N LYS A 212 -6.72 -27.99 20.67
CA LYS A 212 -5.40 -28.65 20.87
C LYS A 212 -4.41 -27.68 21.54
N PRO A 213 -3.38 -28.19 22.24
CA PRO A 213 -2.45 -27.33 22.96
C PRO A 213 -1.35 -26.71 22.09
N HIS A 214 -1.09 -27.22 20.88
CA HIS A 214 0.04 -26.80 20.05
C HIS A 214 -0.34 -25.68 19.08
N ASP A 215 0.52 -24.66 19.04
CA ASP A 215 0.39 -23.51 18.13
C ASP A 215 0.63 -23.93 16.68
N ILE A 216 -0.07 -23.27 15.76
CA ILE A 216 0.16 -23.40 14.32
C ILE A 216 1.34 -22.50 13.94
N PRO A 217 2.39 -23.01 13.27
CA PRO A 217 3.50 -22.18 12.82
C PRO A 217 3.05 -21.09 11.85
N VAL A 218 3.45 -19.84 12.08
CA VAL A 218 3.20 -18.71 11.17
C VAL A 218 4.52 -18.32 10.51
N LYS A 219 4.62 -18.44 9.18
CA LYS A 219 5.91 -18.31 8.47
C LYS A 219 6.45 -16.88 8.44
N ASN A 220 5.58 -15.92 8.15
CA ASN A 220 5.98 -14.55 7.81
C ASN A 220 5.25 -13.52 8.68
N ARG A 221 5.92 -12.40 8.93
CA ARG A 221 5.26 -11.17 9.38
C ARG A 221 4.68 -10.45 8.17
N ALA A 222 3.65 -9.66 8.40
CA ALA A 222 3.14 -8.70 7.43
C ALA A 222 3.61 -7.28 7.77
N THR A 223 3.39 -6.36 6.85
CA THR A 223 3.73 -4.94 6.97
C THR A 223 2.47 -4.10 6.84
N ILE A 224 2.37 -3.06 7.66
CA ILE A 224 1.36 -2.02 7.54
C ILE A 224 2.05 -0.70 7.19
N ILE A 225 1.46 0.04 6.26
CA ILE A 225 1.85 1.40 5.90
C ILE A 225 0.63 2.28 6.07
N THR A 226 0.78 3.41 6.76
CA THR A 226 -0.23 4.48 6.72
C THR A 226 0.14 5.50 5.65
N ALA A 227 -0.86 6.04 4.97
CA ALA A 227 -0.67 6.98 3.89
C ALA A 227 -1.71 8.11 3.93
N PRO A 228 -1.49 9.22 3.20
CA PRO A 228 -2.50 10.24 2.99
C PRO A 228 -3.79 9.69 2.37
N PRO A 229 -4.92 10.42 2.47
CA PRO A 229 -6.17 10.05 1.83
C PRO A 229 -5.99 9.84 0.33
N ARG A 230 -6.75 8.89 -0.22
CA ARG A 230 -6.83 8.71 -1.67
C ARG A 230 -7.99 9.54 -2.22
N PHE A 231 -7.69 10.79 -2.57
CA PHE A 231 -8.72 11.75 -3.03
C PHE A 231 -9.37 11.38 -4.37
N ALA A 232 -8.69 10.61 -5.21
CA ALA A 232 -9.23 10.09 -6.46
C ALA A 232 -9.29 8.56 -6.41
N SER A 233 -10.36 8.02 -5.83
CA SER A 233 -10.66 6.59 -5.95
C SER A 233 -11.01 6.27 -7.41
N GLY A 234 -10.51 5.15 -7.92
CA GLY A 234 -10.69 4.75 -9.31
C GLY A 234 -9.60 5.23 -10.29
N THR A 235 -8.75 6.20 -9.92
CA THR A 235 -7.53 6.50 -10.70
C THR A 235 -6.31 5.91 -10.00
N HIS A 236 -5.37 5.36 -10.78
CA HIS A 236 -4.14 4.75 -10.25
C HIS A 236 -2.94 5.32 -10.98
N ALA A 237 -1.78 5.29 -10.31
CA ALA A 237 -0.51 5.50 -10.99
C ALA A 237 -0.34 4.50 -12.15
N ALA A 238 0.38 4.90 -13.20
CA ALA A 238 0.64 4.05 -14.37
C ALA A 238 1.36 2.74 -13.98
N THR A 239 2.23 2.82 -12.98
CA THR A 239 2.84 1.68 -12.29
C THR A 239 2.52 1.76 -10.81
N THR A 240 2.05 0.67 -10.23
CA THR A 240 1.65 0.54 -8.82
C THR A 240 2.77 -0.08 -7.99
N LEU A 241 2.69 0.07 -6.66
CA LEU A 241 3.60 -0.62 -5.75
C LEU A 241 3.52 -2.15 -5.89
N TYR A 242 2.32 -2.68 -6.20
CA TYR A 242 2.13 -4.11 -6.47
C TYR A 242 3.02 -4.59 -7.62
N GLU A 243 3.00 -3.88 -8.75
CA GLU A 243 3.82 -4.25 -9.93
C GLU A 243 5.30 -3.98 -9.71
N LEU A 244 5.66 -2.96 -8.92
CA LEU A 244 7.06 -2.72 -8.55
C LEU A 244 7.61 -3.89 -7.72
N ILE A 245 6.83 -4.38 -6.76
CA ILE A 245 7.19 -5.55 -5.95
C ILE A 245 7.29 -6.79 -6.83
N GLU A 246 6.29 -7.03 -7.68
CA GLU A 246 6.31 -8.14 -8.64
C GLU A 246 7.57 -8.09 -9.52
N ASP A 247 7.92 -6.92 -10.07
CA ASP A 247 9.10 -6.76 -10.90
C ASP A 247 10.41 -6.99 -10.13
N ILE A 248 10.52 -6.55 -8.88
CA ILE A 248 11.71 -6.82 -8.04
C ILE A 248 11.98 -8.33 -7.93
N TYR A 249 10.94 -9.14 -7.73
CA TYR A 249 11.07 -10.59 -7.58
C TYR A 249 11.18 -11.35 -8.90
N GLU A 250 10.48 -10.92 -9.95
CA GLU A 250 10.46 -11.61 -11.24
C GLU A 250 11.61 -11.21 -12.16
N ARG A 251 12.22 -10.02 -11.98
CA ARG A 251 13.29 -9.52 -12.86
C ARG A 251 14.49 -10.45 -12.99
N PRO A 252 15.04 -11.08 -11.93
CA PRO A 252 16.14 -12.03 -12.06
C PRO A 252 15.76 -13.24 -12.92
N ARG A 253 14.59 -13.83 -12.66
CA ARG A 253 14.06 -14.97 -13.42
C ARG A 253 13.83 -14.61 -14.89
N ARG A 254 13.24 -13.44 -15.17
CA ARG A 254 13.03 -12.93 -16.53
C ARG A 254 14.35 -12.75 -17.25
N LYS A 255 15.38 -12.22 -16.58
CA LYS A 255 16.71 -12.03 -17.16
C LYS A 255 17.35 -13.36 -17.57
N GLU A 256 17.25 -14.39 -16.72
CA GLU A 256 17.75 -15.74 -17.03
C GLU A 256 17.00 -16.38 -18.20
N ALA A 257 15.69 -16.13 -18.31
CA ALA A 257 14.86 -16.57 -19.42
C ALA A 257 15.02 -15.73 -20.70
N GLY A 258 15.94 -14.76 -20.74
CA GLY A 258 16.11 -13.87 -21.90
C GLY A 258 14.92 -12.94 -22.15
N TYR A 259 14.18 -12.59 -21.10
CA TYR A 259 12.91 -11.85 -21.09
C TYR A 259 11.76 -12.57 -21.82
N ASP A 260 11.84 -13.89 -21.98
CA ASP A 260 10.66 -14.69 -22.32
C ASP A 260 9.70 -14.70 -21.12
N VAL A 261 8.54 -14.07 -21.30
CA VAL A 261 7.48 -13.97 -20.28
C VAL A 261 6.40 -15.05 -20.45
N GLY A 262 6.57 -15.97 -21.41
CA GLY A 262 5.60 -17.01 -21.73
C GLY A 262 4.29 -16.45 -22.31
N ILE A 263 3.16 -17.05 -21.94
CA ILE A 263 1.85 -16.65 -22.43
C ILE A 263 1.41 -15.37 -21.70
N VAL A 264 1.27 -14.30 -22.48
CA VAL A 264 0.70 -13.02 -22.04
C VAL A 264 -0.82 -13.07 -22.21
N ASP A 265 -1.55 -12.85 -21.12
CA ASP A 265 -3.00 -12.66 -21.14
C ASP A 265 -3.32 -11.17 -21.25
N TYR A 266 -4.10 -10.79 -22.27
CA TYR A 266 -4.38 -9.38 -22.53
C TYR A 266 -5.09 -8.70 -21.35
N TYR A 267 -6.09 -9.34 -20.74
CA TYR A 267 -6.91 -8.72 -19.70
C TYR A 267 -6.21 -8.68 -18.35
N ARG A 268 -5.30 -9.64 -18.09
CA ARG A 268 -4.46 -9.69 -16.90
C ARG A 268 -3.23 -8.77 -17.00
N ASP A 269 -2.52 -8.80 -18.14
CA ASP A 269 -1.15 -8.27 -18.22
C ASP A 269 -1.05 -6.93 -18.95
N ILE A 270 -1.97 -6.62 -19.88
CA ILE A 270 -1.86 -5.45 -20.77
C ILE A 270 -2.95 -4.43 -20.52
N HIS A 271 -4.20 -4.88 -20.45
CA HIS A 271 -5.38 -4.04 -20.26
C HIS A 271 -5.30 -3.17 -19.00
N PRO A 272 -4.82 -3.65 -17.83
CA PRO A 272 -4.74 -2.81 -16.63
C PRO A 272 -3.82 -1.60 -16.80
N LEU A 273 -2.69 -1.74 -17.50
CA LEU A 273 -1.79 -0.63 -17.81
C LEU A 273 -2.51 0.43 -18.66
N PHE A 274 -3.16 -0.01 -19.73
CA PHE A 274 -3.89 0.86 -20.65
C PHE A 274 -5.07 1.57 -20.00
N LYS A 275 -5.84 0.84 -19.19
CA LYS A 275 -6.97 1.39 -18.45
C LYS A 275 -6.50 2.48 -17.47
N ARG A 276 -5.39 2.29 -16.76
CA ARG A 276 -4.89 3.27 -15.78
C ARG A 276 -4.40 4.54 -16.44
N ILE A 277 -3.66 4.43 -17.55
CA ILE A 277 -3.21 5.59 -18.34
C ILE A 277 -4.41 6.41 -18.84
N TYR A 278 -5.45 5.74 -19.32
CA TYR A 278 -6.70 6.40 -19.68
C TYR A 278 -7.34 7.08 -18.47
N LEU A 279 -7.48 6.40 -17.33
CA LEU A 279 -8.12 6.97 -16.14
C LEU A 279 -7.34 8.14 -15.51
N LEU A 280 -6.03 8.24 -15.75
CA LEU A 280 -5.25 9.42 -15.33
C LEU A 280 -5.69 10.71 -16.02
N SER A 281 -6.38 10.64 -17.17
CA SER A 281 -6.93 11.83 -17.86
C SER A 281 -7.91 12.63 -16.99
N TRP A 282 -8.55 12.00 -16.01
CA TRP A 282 -9.50 12.66 -15.12
C TRP A 282 -8.84 13.52 -14.04
N THR A 283 -7.53 13.35 -13.82
CA THR A 283 -6.79 14.01 -12.74
C THR A 283 -5.49 14.69 -13.19
N ASN A 284 -5.12 14.58 -14.47
CA ASN A 284 -3.89 15.15 -15.01
C ASN A 284 -4.14 15.72 -16.43
N LYS A 285 -3.84 17.02 -16.63
CA LYS A 285 -4.06 17.73 -17.89
C LYS A 285 -3.25 17.14 -19.05
N THR A 286 -1.98 16.83 -18.83
CA THR A 286 -1.13 16.22 -19.87
C THR A 286 -1.65 14.83 -20.24
N ALA A 287 -2.08 14.03 -19.25
CA ALA A 287 -2.71 12.76 -19.51
C ALA A 287 -4.06 12.90 -20.23
N LEU A 288 -4.80 13.99 -20.02
CA LEU A 288 -6.03 14.29 -20.75
C LEU A 288 -5.76 14.59 -22.22
N GLU A 289 -4.79 15.46 -22.50
CA GLU A 289 -4.37 15.81 -23.87
C GLU A 289 -3.82 14.59 -24.61
N GLY A 290 -2.98 13.80 -23.93
CA GLY A 290 -2.35 12.62 -24.51
C GLY A 290 -3.25 11.39 -24.60
N HIS A 291 -4.11 11.13 -23.61
CA HIS A 291 -4.74 9.80 -23.40
C HIS A 291 -6.25 9.86 -23.17
N GLY A 292 -6.83 11.06 -23.15
CA GLY A 292 -8.26 11.26 -22.89
C GLY A 292 -9.18 10.67 -23.97
N PRO A 293 -10.50 10.76 -23.77
CA PRO A 293 -11.52 10.15 -24.65
C PRO A 293 -11.35 10.50 -26.14
N ASP A 294 -10.95 11.73 -26.44
CA ASP A 294 -10.81 12.28 -27.79
C ASP A 294 -9.39 12.10 -28.37
N SER A 295 -8.46 11.52 -27.60
CA SER A 295 -7.10 11.33 -28.08
C SER A 295 -6.97 10.15 -29.06
N ILE A 296 -6.21 10.37 -30.13
CA ILE A 296 -5.76 9.34 -31.08
C ILE A 296 -4.83 8.30 -30.44
N SER A 297 -4.25 8.61 -29.29
CA SER A 297 -3.39 7.75 -28.46
C SER A 297 -4.15 7.10 -27.30
N ARG A 298 -5.50 7.16 -27.30
CA ARG A 298 -6.29 6.37 -26.34
C ARG A 298 -5.99 4.88 -26.48
N PHE A 299 -5.71 4.23 -25.35
CA PHE A 299 -5.45 2.80 -25.26
C PHE A 299 -6.74 1.98 -25.05
N SER A 300 -7.89 2.53 -25.44
CA SER A 300 -9.21 1.90 -25.40
C SER A 300 -9.73 1.65 -26.83
N GLY A 301 -10.12 0.42 -27.13
CA GLY A 301 -10.71 0.03 -28.41
C GLY A 301 -10.80 -1.50 -28.61
N PRO A 302 -11.82 -2.00 -29.33
CA PRO A 302 -12.22 -3.42 -29.32
C PRO A 302 -11.26 -4.39 -30.06
N LYS A 303 -10.10 -3.93 -30.53
CA LYS A 303 -9.23 -4.68 -31.45
C LYS A 303 -7.87 -5.10 -30.87
N LEU A 304 -7.55 -4.66 -29.65
CA LEU A 304 -6.24 -4.97 -29.04
C LEU A 304 -6.18 -6.36 -28.38
N SER A 305 -7.33 -6.90 -27.97
CA SER A 305 -7.45 -8.24 -27.41
C SER A 305 -7.70 -9.34 -28.45
N ASP A 306 -8.04 -8.99 -29.69
CA ASP A 306 -8.39 -9.97 -30.73
C ASP A 306 -7.13 -10.62 -31.34
N PRO A 307 -6.91 -11.94 -31.14
CA PRO A 307 -5.77 -12.63 -31.73
C PRO A 307 -5.83 -12.70 -33.27
N LYS A 308 -7.01 -12.48 -33.89
CA LYS A 308 -7.20 -12.49 -35.34
C LYS A 308 -6.90 -11.14 -36.01
N GLU A 309 -6.81 -10.07 -35.23
CA GLU A 309 -6.43 -8.75 -35.74
C GLU A 309 -4.95 -8.73 -36.17
N GLY A 310 -4.65 -7.92 -37.18
CA GLY A 310 -3.29 -7.79 -37.70
C GLY A 310 -2.34 -7.15 -36.68
N ASN A 311 -1.06 -7.57 -36.67
CA ASN A 311 -0.07 -7.05 -35.71
C ASN A 311 0.22 -5.55 -35.85
N GLY A 312 -0.10 -4.93 -36.99
CA GLY A 312 0.24 -3.52 -37.27
C GLY A 312 -0.26 -2.54 -36.20
N THR A 313 -1.52 -2.66 -35.77
CA THR A 313 -2.10 -1.80 -34.74
C THR A 313 -1.45 -2.02 -33.37
N ARG A 314 -1.17 -3.27 -33.00
CA ARG A 314 -0.48 -3.60 -31.73
C ARG A 314 0.94 -3.04 -31.70
N VAL A 315 1.70 -3.23 -32.78
CA VAL A 315 3.07 -2.71 -32.92
C VAL A 315 3.09 -1.18 -32.90
N ALA A 316 2.17 -0.51 -33.60
CA ALA A 316 2.06 0.94 -33.59
C ALA A 316 1.76 1.50 -32.19
N ARG A 317 0.93 0.82 -31.40
CA ARG A 317 0.66 1.19 -30.00
C ARG A 317 1.86 0.95 -29.10
N PHE A 318 2.51 -0.20 -29.23
CA PHE A 318 3.72 -0.53 -28.44
C PHE A 318 4.85 0.47 -28.67
N LYS A 319 5.09 0.90 -29.92
CA LYS A 319 6.12 1.89 -30.26
C LYS A 319 5.90 3.26 -29.60
N LYS A 320 4.67 3.58 -29.18
CA LYS A 320 4.37 4.81 -28.43
C LYS A 320 4.71 4.70 -26.94
N ILE A 321 4.91 3.50 -26.40
CA ILE A 321 5.26 3.32 -24.98
C ILE A 321 6.74 3.66 -24.80
N ARG A 322 7.07 4.52 -23.84
CA ARG A 322 8.48 4.78 -23.49
C ARG A 322 9.09 3.49 -22.93
N ALA A 323 10.17 3.01 -23.54
CA ALA A 323 10.92 1.92 -22.93
C ALA A 323 11.54 2.38 -21.60
N PRO A 324 11.55 1.50 -20.59
CA PRO A 324 12.22 1.79 -19.31
C PRO A 324 13.73 2.01 -19.49
N GLU A 325 14.31 1.38 -20.52
CA GLU A 325 15.71 1.52 -20.92
C GLU A 325 15.81 1.60 -22.46
N PRO A 326 16.80 2.30 -23.04
CA PRO A 326 17.01 2.32 -24.49
C PRO A 326 17.17 0.90 -25.05
N ASN A 327 16.40 0.56 -26.09
CA ASN A 327 16.50 -0.77 -26.72
C ASN A 327 16.32 -0.72 -28.24
N LYS A 328 16.86 -1.75 -28.92
CA LYS A 328 16.85 -1.89 -30.39
C LYS A 328 15.45 -1.99 -31.02
N HIS A 329 14.41 -2.17 -30.21
CA HIS A 329 13.03 -2.29 -30.67
C HIS A 329 12.28 -0.96 -30.63
N GLN A 330 12.91 0.11 -30.11
CA GLN A 330 12.37 1.47 -30.07
C GLN A 330 13.39 2.48 -30.62
N GLU A 331 13.34 2.71 -31.93
CA GLU A 331 14.08 3.80 -32.58
C GLU A 331 13.23 5.09 -32.60
N GLY A 332 13.84 6.23 -32.25
CA GLY A 332 13.25 7.58 -32.40
C GLY A 332 13.20 8.41 -31.10
N PRO A 333 13.16 9.76 -31.21
CA PRO A 333 13.16 10.69 -30.08
C PRO A 333 12.03 10.40 -29.08
N THR A 334 12.25 10.74 -27.81
CA THR A 334 11.34 10.49 -26.68
C THR A 334 10.07 11.34 -26.66
N ASP A 335 9.98 12.30 -27.58
CA ASP A 335 8.89 13.27 -27.64
C ASP A 335 7.59 12.58 -28.12
N GLY A 336 6.53 12.71 -27.33
CA GLY A 336 5.24 12.03 -27.58
C GLY A 336 5.19 10.54 -27.18
N LYS A 337 6.14 10.06 -26.36
CA LYS A 337 6.10 8.71 -25.77
C LYS A 337 5.35 8.68 -24.44
N MET A 338 4.62 7.59 -24.25
CA MET A 338 3.72 7.30 -23.14
C MET A 338 4.42 6.72 -21.90
N PRO A 339 3.86 6.89 -20.69
CA PRO A 339 2.71 7.75 -20.39
C PRO A 339 3.14 9.22 -20.35
N GLU A 340 2.39 10.08 -21.03
CA GLU A 340 2.54 11.53 -20.91
C GLU A 340 1.90 11.98 -19.60
N LEU A 341 2.74 12.22 -18.59
CA LEU A 341 2.31 12.62 -17.23
C LEU A 341 2.86 13.98 -16.81
N PHE A 342 3.88 14.47 -17.51
CA PHE A 342 4.51 15.75 -17.33
C PHE A 342 4.54 16.42 -18.71
N GLY A 343 4.21 17.72 -18.77
CA GLY A 343 4.33 18.48 -20.02
C GLY A 343 5.77 18.43 -20.55
N ALA A 344 5.97 18.80 -21.82
CA ALA A 344 7.31 19.11 -22.30
C ALA A 344 7.87 20.20 -21.37
N ALA A 345 8.90 19.86 -20.60
CA ALA A 345 9.61 20.80 -19.75
C ALA A 345 10.38 21.81 -20.60
#